data_AF-A0A6G3XLG3-F1
#
_entry.id   AF-A0A6G3XLG3-F1
#
_cell.length_a   1.000
_cell.length_b   1.000
_cell.length_c   1.000
_cell.angle_alpha   90.00
_cell.angle_beta   90.00
_cell.angle_gamma   90.00
#
_symmetry.space_group_name_H-M   'P 1'
#
loop_
_entity.id
_entity.type
_entity.pdbx_description
1 polymer ?
#
loop_
_entity_poly.entity_id
_entity_poly.type
_entity_poly.pdbx_seq_one_letter_code
_entity_poly.pdbx_strand_id
1 'polypeptide(L)'
;PKTLTYWASNQGPSIEADKEILTPELKKFEKETGIKVKLEVVPWADLLNRILAATSSGQGPDVLNIGNTWSASLQATGALLPWDEKNFEAIGGRDRF
;
A
#
# COMPACT_ATOMS: atom_id res chain seq x y z
N PRO A 1 -12.43 6.95 -5.37
CA PRO A 1 -12.93 5.57 -5.67
C PRO A 1 -13.89 5.12 -4.56
N LYS A 2 -14.79 4.15 -4.80
CA LYS A 2 -15.66 3.61 -3.73
C LYS A 2 -14.96 2.55 -2.86
N THR A 3 -13.92 1.92 -3.40
CA THR A 3 -13.16 0.88 -2.71
C THR A 3 -11.69 0.99 -3.08
N LEU A 4 -10.82 0.72 -2.13
CA LEU A 4 -9.39 0.51 -2.31
C LEU A 4 -9.01 -0.91 -1.90
N THR A 5 -7.98 -1.46 -2.52
CA THR A 5 -7.30 -2.69 -2.14
C THR A 5 -5.97 -2.34 -1.50
N TYR A 6 -5.68 -2.98 -0.37
CA TYR A 6 -4.48 -2.69 0.42
C TYR A 6 -3.76 -3.99 0.80
N TRP A 7 -2.50 -4.11 0.40
CA TRP A 7 -1.59 -5.15 0.87
C TRP A 7 -0.73 -4.65 2.03
N ALA A 8 -1.06 -5.08 3.25
CA ALA A 8 -0.21 -4.89 4.41
C ALA A 8 0.81 -6.04 4.52
N SER A 9 1.99 -5.78 5.07
CA SER A 9 2.88 -6.83 5.56
C SER A 9 2.43 -7.31 6.95
N ASN A 10 2.71 -8.56 7.32
CA ASN A 10 2.58 -8.98 8.72
C ASN A 10 3.67 -8.32 9.59
N GLN A 11 3.29 -7.37 10.43
CA GLN A 11 4.18 -6.62 11.33
C GLN A 11 3.95 -7.02 12.79
N GLY A 12 2.78 -7.59 13.09
CA GLY A 12 2.41 -8.11 14.39
C GLY A 12 2.88 -9.56 14.61
N PRO A 13 2.52 -10.13 15.77
CA PRO A 13 2.89 -11.50 16.12
C PRO A 13 2.21 -12.57 15.24
N SER A 14 1.15 -12.21 14.52
CA SER A 14 0.47 -13.05 13.54
C SER A 14 -0.29 -12.20 12.52
N ILE A 15 -0.67 -12.82 11.40
CA ILE A 15 -1.52 -12.21 10.37
C ILE A 15 -2.87 -11.76 10.96
N GLU A 16 -3.45 -12.56 11.86
CA GLU A 16 -4.71 -12.28 12.52
C GLU A 16 -4.58 -11.05 13.43
N ALA A 17 -3.47 -10.93 14.17
CA ALA A 17 -3.22 -9.77 15.00
C ALA A 17 -3.12 -8.48 14.17
N ASP A 18 -2.43 -8.51 13.03
CA ASP A 18 -2.38 -7.35 12.12
C ASP A 18 -3.78 -6.98 11.59
N LYS A 19 -4.62 -7.96 11.23
CA LYS A 19 -6.00 -7.71 10.81
C LYS A 19 -6.83 -7.09 11.92
N GLU A 20 -6.72 -7.59 13.15
CA GLU A 20 -7.43 -7.06 14.32
C GLU A 20 -7.01 -5.63 14.64
N ILE A 21 -5.73 -5.30 14.49
CA ILE A 21 -5.18 -3.96 14.73
C ILE A 21 -5.57 -2.98 13.62
N LEU A 22 -5.46 -3.37 12.35
CA LEU A 22 -5.71 -2.48 11.21
C LEU A 22 -7.20 -2.25 10.95
N THR A 23 -8.06 -3.25 11.21
CA THR A 23 -9.49 -3.16 10.87
C THR A 23 -10.21 -1.97 11.54
N PRO A 24 -10.01 -1.66 12.84
CA PRO A 24 -10.59 -0.48 13.47
C PRO A 24 -10.17 0.84 12.80
N GLU A 25 -8.90 0.97 12.42
CA GLU A 25 -8.39 2.18 11.75
C GLU A 25 -8.94 2.33 10.34
N LEU A 26 -9.03 1.23 9.59
CA LEU A 26 -9.65 1.22 8.27
C LEU A 26 -11.15 1.54 8.33
N LYS A 27 -11.85 1.14 9.41
CA LYS A 27 -13.25 1.55 9.66
C LYS A 27 -13.39 3.03 9.96
N LYS A 28 -12.46 3.63 10.71
CA LYS A 28 -12.45 5.09 10.92
C LYS A 28 -12.24 5.82 9.59
N PHE A 29 -11.26 5.38 8.80
CA PHE A 29 -11.01 5.90 7.46
C PHE A 29 -12.25 5.78 6.55
N GLU A 30 -12.93 4.63 6.54
CA GLU A 30 -14.17 4.45 5.77
C GLU A 30 -15.29 5.38 6.25
N LYS A 31 -15.42 5.58 7.56
CA LYS A 31 -16.42 6.50 8.13
C LYS A 31 -16.17 7.96 7.73
N GLU A 32 -14.91 8.38 7.67
CA GLU A 32 -14.52 9.75 7.34
C GLU A 32 -14.60 10.04 5.84
N THR A 33 -14.22 9.07 5.01
CA THR A 33 -14.03 9.28 3.58
C THR A 33 -15.13 8.66 2.71
N GLY A 34 -15.90 7.71 3.26
CA GLY A 34 -16.81 6.85 2.50
C GLY A 34 -16.11 5.79 1.65
N ILE A 35 -14.79 5.61 1.79
CA ILE A 35 -14.00 4.67 1.00
C ILE A 35 -13.79 3.38 1.78
N LYS A 36 -14.30 2.26 1.25
CA LYS A 36 -14.05 0.94 1.81
C LYS A 36 -12.65 0.44 1.47
N VAL A 37 -11.95 -0.14 2.44
CA VAL A 37 -10.63 -0.76 2.20
C VAL A 37 -10.72 -2.28 2.29
N LYS A 38 -10.31 -2.97 1.22
CA LYS A 38 -10.12 -4.42 1.19
C LYS A 38 -8.69 -4.72 1.61
N LEU A 39 -8.53 -5.04 2.89
CA LEU A 39 -7.25 -5.41 3.48
C LEU A 39 -6.88 -6.86 3.15
N GLU A 40 -5.66 -7.06 2.69
CA GLU A 40 -4.96 -8.35 2.67
C GLU A 40 -3.65 -8.19 3.43
N VAL A 41 -3.43 -9.04 4.43
CA VAL A 41 -2.15 -9.09 5.16
C VAL A 41 -1.32 -10.22 4.56
N VAL A 42 -0.17 -9.86 4.02
CA VAL A 42 0.75 -10.72 3.28
C VAL A 42 1.95 -11.07 4.16
N PRO A 43 2.35 -12.35 4.26
CA PRO A 43 3.58 -12.72 4.94
C PRO A 43 4.80 -12.01 4.36
N TRP A 44 5.70 -11.53 5.20
CA TRP A 44 6.90 -10.81 4.79
C TRP A 44 7.77 -11.62 3.82
N ALA A 45 7.87 -12.93 4.08
CA ALA A 45 8.60 -13.87 3.23
C ALA A 45 8.06 -13.92 1.78
N ASP A 46 6.77 -13.63 1.58
CA ASP A 46 6.11 -13.70 0.27
C ASP A 46 5.96 -12.33 -0.39
N LEU A 47 6.04 -11.24 0.40
CA LEU A 47 5.64 -9.91 -0.03
C LEU A 47 6.42 -9.41 -1.25
N LEU A 48 7.76 -9.50 -1.23
CA LEU A 48 8.57 -9.01 -2.35
C LEU A 48 8.23 -9.76 -3.66
N ASN A 49 8.13 -11.09 -3.61
CA ASN A 49 7.81 -11.91 -4.78
C ASN A 49 6.42 -11.56 -5.34
N ARG A 50 5.43 -11.33 -4.46
CA ARG A 50 4.10 -10.89 -4.87
C ARG A 50 4.09 -9.50 -5.49
N ILE A 51 4.88 -8.57 -4.96
CA ILE A 51 5.03 -7.24 -5.56
C ILE A 51 5.63 -7.36 -6.96
N LEU A 52 6.72 -8.12 -7.14
CA LEU A 52 7.36 -8.30 -8.45
C LEU A 52 6.44 -8.98 -9.48
N ALA A 53 5.61 -9.93 -9.04
CA ALA A 53 4.58 -10.52 -9.89
C ALA A 53 3.50 -9.48 -10.28
N ALA A 54 3.07 -8.64 -9.33
CA ALA A 54 2.13 -7.55 -9.59
C ALA A 54 2.70 -6.49 -10.54
N THR A 55 3.97 -6.09 -10.38
CA THR A 55 4.63 -5.14 -11.30
C THR A 55 4.72 -5.68 -12.72
N SER A 56 4.94 -6.99 -12.87
CA SER A 56 5.06 -7.63 -14.18
C SER A 56 3.70 -7.86 -14.87
N SER A 57 2.66 -8.14 -14.09
CA SER A 57 1.31 -8.46 -14.60
C SER A 57 0.38 -7.25 -14.71
N GLY A 58 0.74 -6.13 -14.07
CA GLY A 58 -0.14 -4.96 -13.92
C GLY A 58 -1.31 -5.19 -12.95
N GLN A 59 -1.32 -6.29 -12.22
CA GLN A 59 -2.40 -6.68 -11.30
C GLN A 59 -1.92 -6.61 -9.85
N GLY A 60 -1.82 -5.39 -9.34
CA GLY A 60 -1.46 -5.10 -7.95
C GLY A 60 -2.61 -4.46 -7.15
N PRO A 61 -2.41 -4.25 -5.84
CA PRO A 61 -3.34 -3.48 -5.03
C PRO A 61 -3.20 -1.98 -5.33
N ASP A 62 -4.14 -1.18 -4.85
CA ASP A 62 -4.07 0.29 -4.96
C ASP A 62 -2.97 0.88 -4.05
N VAL A 63 -2.76 0.27 -2.87
CA VAL A 63 -1.75 0.67 -1.89
C VAL A 63 -1.09 -0.59 -1.33
N LEU A 64 0.21 -0.53 -1.03
CA LEU A 64 0.95 -1.66 -0.46
C LEU A 64 2.07 -1.22 0.48
N ASN A 65 2.41 -2.05 1.46
CA ASN A 65 3.64 -1.89 2.23
C ASN A 65 4.85 -2.39 1.42
N ILE A 66 5.99 -1.73 1.61
CA ILE A 66 7.29 -2.16 1.07
C ILE A 66 8.35 -2.12 2.17
N GLY A 67 9.40 -2.92 2.00
CA GLY A 67 10.65 -2.73 2.73
C GLY A 67 11.42 -1.53 2.22
N ASN A 68 12.00 -0.75 3.14
CA ASN A 68 12.76 0.47 2.80
C ASN A 68 13.89 0.21 1.80
N THR A 69 14.53 -0.96 1.86
CA THR A 69 15.63 -1.35 0.96
C THR A 69 15.17 -1.70 -0.45
N TRP A 70 13.86 -1.84 -0.70
CA TRP A 70 13.29 -2.15 -2.02
C TRP A 70 12.79 -0.91 -2.76
N SER A 71 12.68 0.24 -2.08
CA SER A 71 12.04 1.44 -2.62
C SER A 71 12.65 1.88 -3.96
N ALA A 72 13.98 1.97 -4.04
CA ALA A 72 14.67 2.42 -5.24
C ALA A 72 14.52 1.43 -6.41
N SER A 73 14.63 0.12 -6.14
CA SER A 73 14.50 -0.90 -7.19
C SER A 73 13.07 -1.02 -7.70
N LEU A 74 12.07 -0.95 -6.81
CA LEU A 74 10.66 -0.95 -7.20
C LEU A 74 10.28 0.32 -7.96
N GLN A 75 10.76 1.50 -7.55
CA GLN A 75 10.56 2.74 -8.30
C GLN A 75 11.14 2.64 -9.73
N ALA A 76 12.34 2.07 -9.88
CA ALA A 76 12.99 1.91 -11.18
C ALA A 76 12.22 1.03 -12.17
N THR A 77 11.29 0.17 -11.68
CA THR A 77 10.40 -0.61 -12.56
C THR A 77 9.36 0.25 -13.27
N GLY A 78 9.09 1.47 -12.77
CA GLY A 78 7.98 2.31 -13.24
C GLY A 78 6.59 1.83 -12.83
N ALA A 79 6.48 0.76 -12.03
CA ALA A 79 5.19 0.20 -11.62
C ALA A 79 4.54 0.96 -10.46
N LEU A 80 5.30 1.73 -9.68
CA LEU A 80 4.76 2.60 -8.63
C LEU A 80 4.35 3.95 -9.23
N LEU A 81 3.31 4.56 -8.65
CA LEU A 81 2.90 5.92 -9.01
C LEU A 81 4.09 6.89 -8.86
N PRO A 82 4.52 7.59 -9.92
CA PRO A 82 5.68 8.48 -9.84
C PRO A 82 5.33 9.72 -9.02
N TRP A 83 6.24 10.18 -8.18
CA TRP A 83 6.10 11.46 -7.48
C TRP A 83 6.62 12.63 -8.34
N ASP A 84 5.93 12.86 -9.45
CA ASP A 84 6.14 14.03 -10.30
C ASP A 84 5.50 15.30 -9.68
N GLU A 85 5.66 16.44 -10.35
CA GLU A 85 5.13 17.72 -9.86
C GLU A 85 3.63 17.67 -9.61
N LYS A 86 2.87 17.15 -10.57
CA LYS A 86 1.41 17.00 -10.47
C LYS A 86 0.98 16.16 -9.27
N ASN A 87 1.64 15.02 -9.03
CA ASN A 87 1.29 14.12 -7.93
C ASN A 87 1.69 14.70 -6.57
N PHE A 88 2.77 15.49 -6.50
CA PHE A 88 3.11 16.24 -5.29
C PHE A 88 2.12 17.39 -5.01
N GLU A 89 1.70 18.15 -6.02
CA GLU A 89 0.69 19.20 -5.88
C GLU A 89 -0.61 18.65 -5.29
N ALA A 90 -1.03 17.45 -5.71
CA ALA A 90 -2.23 16.80 -5.20
C ALA A 90 -2.20 16.52 -3.69
N ILE A 91 -1.01 16.48 -3.07
CA ILE A 91 -0.83 16.25 -1.62
C ILE A 91 -0.31 17.50 -0.87
N GLY A 92 -0.31 18.66 -1.51
CA GLY A 92 0.08 19.93 -0.91
C GLY A 92 1.52 20.37 -1.16
N GLY A 93 2.17 19.82 -2.19
CA GLY A 93 3.47 20.27 -2.69
C GLY A 93 4.67 19.52 -2.11
N ARG A 94 5.83 19.69 -2.77
CA ARG A 94 7.10 19.07 -2.36
C ARG A 94 7.60 19.58 -1.02
N ASP A 95 7.37 20.86 -0.70
CA ASP A 95 7.87 21.52 0.50
C ASP A 95 7.29 20.95 1.82
N ARG A 96 6.34 20.01 1.74
CA ARG A 96 5.82 19.27 2.91
C ARG A 96 6.76 18.17 3.41
N PHE A 97 7.78 17.81 2.63
CA PHE A 97 8.73 16.71 2.89
C PHE A 97 10.16 17.23 2.81
#